data_AF-A0A2D7EYX3-F1
#
_entry.id   AF-A0A2D7EYX3-F1
#
_cell.length_a   1.000
_cell.length_b   1.000
_cell.length_c   1.000
_cell.angle_alpha   90.00
_cell.angle_beta   90.00
_cell.angle_gamma   90.00
#
_symmetry.space_group_name_H-M   'P 1'
#
loop_
_entity.id
_entity.type
_entity.pdbx_description
1 polymer ?
#
loop_
_entity_poly.entity_id
_entity_poly.type
_entity_poly.pdbx_seq_one_letter_code
_entity_poly.pdbx_strand_id
1 'polypeptide(L)'
;MRWASGFVAFGIAYSLFVSVIFWHDWPTIENPHLYGNLKDKLSKESSSAVVKIIKGSPPRLKTTLYRVKHESYDLDSDAATEITIANGETIILNNGTNKNRANEVAQEYINLLRAHVHYKVAEHKFELVLTIFIPLILMTGFAWLSRTVWNVLSKIE
;
A
#
# COMPACT_ATOMS: atom_id res chain seq x y z
N MET A 1 11.23 -39.80 14.41
CA MET A 1 11.34 -38.67 13.46
C MET A 1 9.98 -38.05 13.04
N ARG A 2 8.82 -38.63 13.40
CA ARG A 2 7.48 -38.14 12.96
C ARG A 2 7.09 -36.75 13.51
N TRP A 3 7.67 -36.33 14.62
CA TRP A 3 7.39 -35.01 15.21
C TRP A 3 8.04 -33.87 14.43
N ALA A 4 9.26 -34.07 13.93
CA ALA A 4 9.96 -33.08 13.11
C ALA A 4 9.25 -32.84 11.76
N SER A 5 8.72 -33.89 11.13
CA SER A 5 7.92 -33.75 9.89
C SER A 5 6.63 -32.96 10.11
N GLY A 6 6.00 -33.06 11.30
CA GLY A 6 4.81 -32.29 11.65
C GLY A 6 5.09 -30.79 11.76
N PHE A 7 6.19 -30.41 12.41
CA PHE A 7 6.63 -29.01 12.50
C PHE A 7 6.96 -28.42 11.13
N VAL A 8 7.65 -29.17 10.27
CA VAL A 8 7.98 -28.72 8.91
C VAL A 8 6.70 -28.53 8.08
N ALA A 9 5.77 -29.48 8.12
CA ALA A 9 4.51 -29.39 7.39
C ALA A 9 3.66 -28.18 7.86
N PHE A 10 3.57 -27.95 9.18
CA PHE A 10 2.88 -26.79 9.73
C PHE A 10 3.55 -25.48 9.31
N GLY A 11 4.88 -25.40 9.40
CA GLY A 11 5.63 -24.21 8.99
C GLY A 11 5.40 -23.84 7.52
N ILE A 12 5.45 -24.83 6.62
CA ILE A 12 5.19 -24.62 5.18
C ILE A 12 3.75 -24.16 4.96
N ALA A 13 2.77 -24.82 5.58
CA ALA A 13 1.36 -24.47 5.43
C ALA A 13 1.07 -23.04 5.93
N TYR A 14 1.63 -22.68 7.09
CA TYR A 14 1.50 -21.34 7.66
C TYR A 14 2.14 -20.28 6.77
N SER A 15 3.38 -20.50 6.30
CA SER A 15 4.05 -19.56 5.40
C SER A 15 3.28 -19.36 4.09
N LEU A 16 2.72 -20.43 3.50
CA LEU A 16 1.89 -20.32 2.31
C LEU A 16 0.61 -19.52 2.57
N PHE A 17 -0.09 -19.80 3.67
CA PHE A 17 -1.32 -19.10 4.03
C PHE A 17 -1.09 -17.60 4.21
N VAL A 18 -0.07 -17.22 4.99
CA VAL A 18 0.30 -15.81 5.20
C VAL A 18 0.71 -15.17 3.87
N SER A 19 1.51 -15.84 3.03
CA SER A 19 1.93 -15.30 1.74
C SER A 19 0.74 -14.99 0.82
N VAL A 20 -0.30 -15.82 0.82
CA VAL A 20 -1.51 -15.61 0.00
C VAL A 20 -2.28 -14.36 0.45
N ILE A 21 -2.43 -14.15 1.77
CA ILE A 21 -3.10 -12.96 2.30
C ILE A 21 -2.35 -11.69 1.90
N PHE A 22 -1.03 -11.67 2.08
CA PHE A 22 -0.19 -10.52 1.72
C PHE A 22 -0.16 -10.25 0.21
N TRP A 23 -0.25 -11.30 -0.62
CA TRP A 23 -0.36 -11.10 -2.07
C TRP A 23 -1.66 -10.38 -2.43
N HIS A 24 -2.77 -10.77 -1.80
CA HIS A 24 -4.07 -10.16 -2.05
C HIS A 24 -4.15 -8.71 -1.53
N ASP A 25 -3.47 -8.41 -0.43
CA ASP A 25 -3.45 -7.08 0.20
C ASP A 25 -2.25 -6.22 -0.22
N TRP A 26 -1.61 -6.55 -1.35
CA TRP A 26 -0.38 -5.88 -1.77
C TRP A 26 -0.65 -4.40 -2.14
N PRO A 27 0.12 -3.43 -1.60
CA PRO A 27 -0.07 -2.03 -1.92
C PRO A 27 0.17 -1.72 -3.41
N THR A 28 -0.75 -1.00 -4.03
CA THR A 28 -0.72 -0.64 -5.47
C THR A 28 -1.03 0.84 -5.68
N ILE A 29 -0.89 1.34 -6.91
CA ILE A 29 -1.31 2.71 -7.25
C ILE A 29 -2.82 2.86 -7.10
N GLU A 30 -3.58 1.84 -7.46
CA GLU A 30 -5.04 1.80 -7.34
C GLU A 30 -5.50 1.69 -5.88
N ASN A 31 -4.74 0.96 -5.05
CA ASN A 31 -4.97 0.86 -3.62
C ASN A 31 -3.67 1.16 -2.84
N PRO A 32 -3.35 2.45 -2.61
CA PRO A 32 -2.08 2.84 -2.00
C PRO A 32 -2.07 2.74 -0.47
N HIS A 33 -3.14 2.23 0.15
CA HIS A 33 -3.34 2.21 1.61
C HIS A 33 -3.22 3.61 2.25
N LEU A 34 -3.74 4.61 1.52
CA LEU A 34 -3.72 6.01 1.93
C LEU A 34 -5.01 6.36 2.70
N TYR A 35 -4.87 6.70 3.99
CA TYR A 35 -5.98 7.13 4.85
C TYR A 35 -6.49 8.55 4.50
N GLY A 36 -5.63 9.44 4.02
CA GLY A 36 -5.93 10.83 3.63
C GLY A 36 -5.69 11.11 2.14
N ASN A 37 -5.38 12.37 1.80
CA ASN A 37 -4.87 12.78 0.48
C ASN A 37 -3.42 13.30 0.60
N LEU A 38 -2.73 13.52 -0.52
CA LEU A 38 -1.34 13.98 -0.53
C LEU A 38 -1.18 15.49 -0.79
N LYS A 39 -2.24 16.30 -0.55
CA LYS A 39 -2.23 17.75 -0.86
C LYS A 39 -1.08 18.47 -0.16
N ASP A 40 -0.84 18.18 1.11
CA ASP A 40 0.18 18.87 1.92
C ASP A 40 1.62 18.52 1.53
N LYS A 41 1.80 17.50 0.68
CA LYS A 41 3.11 17.08 0.16
C LYS A 41 3.38 17.60 -1.25
N LEU A 42 2.42 18.27 -1.88
CA LEU A 42 2.65 18.97 -3.14
C LEU A 42 3.57 20.17 -2.92
N SER A 43 4.35 20.48 -3.95
CA SER A 43 5.13 21.71 -4.06
C SER A 43 4.22 22.92 -3.87
N LYS A 44 4.78 24.03 -3.36
CA LYS A 44 4.02 25.27 -3.11
C LYS A 44 3.30 25.75 -4.37
N GLU A 45 3.93 25.61 -5.53
CA GLU A 45 3.37 26.00 -6.82
C GLU A 45 2.22 25.08 -7.26
N SER A 46 2.27 23.79 -6.93
CA SER A 46 1.22 22.84 -7.33
C SER A 46 0.06 22.88 -6.35
N SER A 47 0.34 23.07 -5.07
CA SER A 47 -0.67 23.25 -4.02
C SER A 47 -1.50 24.52 -4.24
N SER A 48 -0.88 25.61 -4.73
CA SER A 48 -1.60 26.86 -5.02
C SER A 48 -2.56 26.75 -6.21
N ALA A 49 -2.33 25.81 -7.13
CA ALA A 49 -3.21 25.52 -8.25
C ALA A 49 -4.37 24.59 -7.88
N VAL A 50 -4.33 23.92 -6.72
CA VAL A 50 -5.31 22.94 -6.27
C VAL A 50 -6.33 23.57 -5.32
N VAL A 51 -7.57 23.68 -5.79
CA VAL A 51 -8.72 24.09 -4.98
C VAL A 51 -9.02 23.03 -3.93
N LYS A 52 -9.27 21.79 -4.38
CA LYS A 52 -9.74 20.70 -3.53
C LYS A 52 -9.36 19.33 -4.11
N ILE A 53 -9.16 18.36 -3.23
CA ILE A 53 -9.04 16.94 -3.59
C ILE A 53 -10.24 16.20 -3.01
N ILE A 54 -10.99 15.49 -3.86
CA ILE A 54 -12.17 14.71 -3.50
C ILE A 54 -11.84 13.22 -3.67
N LYS A 55 -12.10 12.44 -2.62
CA LYS A 55 -12.00 10.97 -2.66
C LYS A 55 -13.33 10.44 -3.18
N GLY A 56 -13.46 10.40 -4.50
CA GLY A 56 -14.77 10.49 -5.15
C GLY A 56 -15.20 9.30 -6.01
N SER A 57 -14.37 8.27 -6.22
CA SER A 57 -14.77 7.19 -7.14
C SER A 57 -14.14 5.85 -6.82
N PRO A 58 -14.83 4.73 -7.10
CA PRO A 58 -14.18 3.43 -7.15
C PRO A 58 -13.01 3.49 -8.15
N PRO A 59 -11.84 2.88 -7.83
CA PRO A 59 -10.67 2.93 -8.68
C PRO A 59 -11.02 2.45 -10.10
N ARG A 60 -10.73 3.27 -11.11
CA ARG A 60 -11.05 2.93 -12.51
C ARG A 60 -9.96 2.03 -13.09
N LEU A 61 -10.36 0.89 -13.65
CA LEU A 61 -9.45 -0.12 -14.19
C LEU A 61 -8.60 0.38 -15.39
N LYS A 62 -7.28 0.31 -15.18
CA LYS A 62 -6.25 -0.46 -15.94
C LYS A 62 -5.35 0.15 -17.02
N THR A 63 -5.47 1.39 -17.49
CA THR A 63 -4.47 1.86 -18.48
C THR A 63 -3.99 3.31 -18.37
N THR A 64 -4.73 4.20 -17.71
CA THR A 64 -4.33 5.62 -17.58
C THR A 64 -4.12 5.99 -16.12
N LEU A 65 -2.89 6.40 -15.78
CA LEU A 65 -2.49 6.83 -14.43
C LEU A 65 -3.28 8.06 -13.95
N TYR A 66 -3.72 8.90 -14.89
CA TYR A 66 -4.61 10.02 -14.66
C TYR A 66 -5.37 10.38 -15.93
N ARG A 67 -6.47 11.13 -15.77
CA ARG A 67 -7.21 11.76 -16.85
C ARG A 67 -7.48 13.22 -16.49
N VAL A 68 -7.09 14.13 -17.37
CA VAL A 68 -7.44 15.56 -17.24
C VAL A 68 -8.71 15.81 -18.02
N LYS A 69 -9.77 16.22 -17.33
CA LYS A 69 -11.04 16.67 -17.90
C LYS A 69 -11.13 18.18 -17.73
N HIS A 70 -11.53 18.86 -18.79
CA HIS A 70 -11.91 20.27 -18.70
C HIS A 70 -13.43 20.29 -18.74
N GLU A 71 -14.07 20.18 -17.57
CA GLU A 71 -15.53 20.20 -17.44
C GLU A 71 -15.91 21.43 -16.60
N SER A 72 -16.80 22.26 -17.13
CA SER A 72 -17.40 23.36 -16.37
C SER A 72 -18.39 22.77 -15.36
N TYR A 73 -18.00 22.71 -14.10
CA TYR A 73 -18.93 22.37 -13.03
C TYR A 73 -19.70 23.61 -12.57
N ASP A 74 -20.98 23.38 -12.25
CA ASP A 74 -21.98 24.35 -11.72
C ASP A 74 -21.68 24.77 -10.26
N LEU A 75 -20.41 24.94 -9.92
CA LEU A 75 -19.98 25.63 -8.70
C LEU A 75 -19.62 27.05 -9.12
N ASP A 76 -20.64 27.91 -9.21
CA ASP A 76 -20.53 29.35 -9.49
C ASP A 76 -19.59 29.70 -10.66
N SER A 77 -20.09 29.44 -11.88
CA SER A 77 -19.63 29.92 -13.19
C SER A 77 -18.12 30.21 -13.35
N ASP A 78 -17.33 29.17 -13.63
CA ASP A 78 -16.18 29.23 -14.55
C ASP A 78 -15.65 27.81 -14.77
N ALA A 79 -15.07 27.53 -15.94
CA ALA A 79 -14.60 26.20 -16.31
C ALA A 79 -13.39 25.75 -15.46
N ALA A 80 -13.61 24.96 -14.41
CA ALA A 80 -12.55 24.36 -13.61
C ALA A 80 -11.91 23.16 -14.32
N THR A 81 -10.59 22.97 -14.16
CA THR A 81 -9.90 21.77 -14.68
C THR A 81 -9.88 20.67 -13.63
N GLU A 82 -10.29 19.47 -14.00
CA GLU A 82 -10.37 18.30 -13.13
C GLU A 82 -9.32 17.26 -13.54
N ILE A 83 -8.64 16.68 -12.55
CA ILE A 83 -7.73 15.55 -12.74
C ILE A 83 -8.25 14.37 -11.95
N THR A 84 -8.68 13.30 -12.64
CA THR A 84 -8.99 12.02 -12.01
C THR A 84 -7.75 11.14 -12.00
N ILE A 85 -7.30 10.69 -10.83
CA ILE A 85 -6.15 9.81 -10.63
C ILE A 85 -6.61 8.34 -10.61
N ALA A 86 -5.73 7.40 -10.95
CA ALA A 86 -6.01 5.96 -10.98
C ALA A 86 -6.54 5.38 -9.65
N ASN A 87 -6.17 5.97 -8.50
CA ASN A 87 -6.67 5.60 -7.17
C ASN A 87 -8.10 6.08 -6.88
N GLY A 88 -8.77 6.75 -7.84
CA GLY A 88 -10.11 7.29 -7.67
C GLY A 88 -10.17 8.68 -7.02
N GLU A 89 -9.03 9.29 -6.70
CA GLU A 89 -8.98 10.67 -6.24
C GLU A 89 -9.16 11.65 -7.40
N THR A 90 -9.90 12.70 -7.13
CA THR A 90 -10.23 13.76 -8.09
C THR A 90 -9.65 15.08 -7.57
N ILE A 91 -8.75 15.69 -8.33
CA ILE A 91 -8.10 16.95 -8.02
C ILE A 91 -8.78 18.04 -8.83
N ILE A 92 -9.37 19.02 -8.15
CA ILE A 92 -9.99 20.20 -8.75
C ILE A 92 -8.97 21.34 -8.75
N LEU A 93 -8.70 21.90 -9.91
CA LEU A 93 -7.73 22.97 -10.13
C LEU A 93 -8.41 24.34 -10.30
N ASN A 94 -7.65 25.40 -10.03
CA ASN A 94 -8.09 26.78 -10.23
C ASN A 94 -8.38 27.08 -11.72
N ASN A 95 -9.27 28.03 -11.98
CA ASN A 95 -9.73 28.44 -13.31
C ASN A 95 -8.61 28.97 -14.23
N GLY A 96 -7.53 29.52 -13.66
CA GLY A 96 -6.37 30.00 -14.42
C GLY A 96 -5.35 28.92 -14.80
N THR A 97 -5.60 27.65 -14.45
CA THR A 97 -4.62 26.58 -14.65
C THR A 97 -4.66 26.09 -16.09
N ASN A 98 -3.58 26.34 -16.84
CA ASN A 98 -3.47 25.84 -18.21
C ASN A 98 -3.27 24.31 -18.23
N LYS A 99 -3.48 23.69 -19.40
CA LYS A 99 -3.34 22.24 -19.59
C LYS A 99 -1.94 21.70 -19.22
N ASN A 100 -0.88 22.47 -19.46
CA ASN A 100 0.48 22.06 -19.14
C ASN A 100 0.69 21.98 -17.63
N ARG A 101 0.23 23.00 -16.90
CA ARG A 101 0.27 23.07 -15.45
C ARG A 101 -0.60 22.00 -14.81
N ALA A 102 -1.78 21.71 -15.38
CA ALA A 102 -2.61 20.60 -14.93
C ALA A 102 -1.90 19.24 -15.08
N ASN A 103 -1.17 19.03 -16.17
CA ASN A 103 -0.35 17.83 -16.35
C ASN A 103 0.81 17.76 -15.35
N GLU A 104 1.48 18.88 -15.06
CA GLU A 104 2.55 18.95 -14.06
C GLU A 104 2.03 18.59 -12.67
N VAL A 105 0.90 19.17 -12.24
CA VAL A 105 0.26 18.85 -10.96
C VAL A 105 -0.14 17.37 -10.91
N ALA A 106 -0.70 16.82 -11.99
CA ALA A 106 -1.06 15.40 -12.07
C ALA A 106 0.18 14.49 -11.92
N GLN A 107 1.25 14.80 -12.64
CA GLN A 107 2.49 14.03 -12.59
C GLN A 107 3.16 14.10 -11.22
N GLU A 108 3.20 15.28 -10.61
CA GLU A 108 3.73 15.45 -9.26
C GLU A 108 2.93 14.63 -8.26
N TYR A 109 1.60 14.68 -8.34
CA TYR A 109 0.73 13.89 -7.47
C TYR A 109 0.95 12.38 -7.64
N ILE A 110 1.09 11.91 -8.87
CA ILE A 110 1.40 10.50 -9.17
C ILE A 110 2.78 10.12 -8.63
N ASN A 111 3.78 10.99 -8.73
CA ASN A 111 5.11 10.71 -8.21
C ASN A 111 5.09 10.58 -6.68
N LEU A 112 4.34 11.46 -5.99
CA LEU A 112 4.11 11.36 -4.55
C LEU A 112 3.38 10.06 -4.19
N LEU A 113 2.36 9.70 -4.96
CA LEU A 113 1.61 8.46 -4.75
C LEU A 113 2.48 7.23 -4.98
N ARG A 114 3.30 7.22 -6.02
CA ARG A 114 4.26 6.14 -6.31
C ARG A 114 5.30 6.02 -5.20
N ALA A 115 5.82 7.14 -4.70
CA ALA A 115 6.74 7.14 -3.57
C ALA A 115 6.07 6.58 -2.30
N HIS A 116 4.81 6.93 -2.05
CA HIS A 116 4.04 6.38 -0.94
C HIS A 116 3.82 4.87 -1.08
N VAL A 117 3.42 4.40 -2.26
CA VAL A 117 3.28 2.96 -2.55
C VAL A 117 4.59 2.24 -2.36
N HIS A 118 5.72 2.79 -2.84
CA HIS A 118 7.03 2.17 -2.64
C HIS A 118 7.39 2.05 -1.16
N TYR A 119 7.12 3.09 -0.36
CA TYR A 119 7.29 3.05 1.08
C TYR A 119 6.40 1.98 1.73
N LYS A 120 5.10 1.94 1.38
CA LYS A 120 4.16 0.95 1.88
C LYS A 120 4.53 -0.48 1.49
N VAL A 121 5.03 -0.69 0.28
CA VAL A 121 5.55 -1.99 -0.15
C VAL A 121 6.76 -2.41 0.70
N ALA A 122 7.65 -1.49 1.05
CA ALA A 122 8.78 -1.80 1.92
C ALA A 122 8.34 -2.15 3.34
N GLU A 123 7.38 -1.40 3.90
CA GLU A 123 6.75 -1.69 5.20
C GLU A 123 6.07 -3.07 5.18
N HIS A 124 5.28 -3.36 4.15
CA HIS A 124 4.55 -4.62 4.01
C HIS A 124 5.48 -5.82 3.84
N LYS A 125 6.62 -5.65 3.13
CA LYS A 125 7.68 -6.67 3.06
C LYS A 125 8.30 -6.95 4.43
N PHE A 126 8.52 -5.91 5.23
CA PHE A 126 9.05 -6.06 6.58
C PHE A 126 8.05 -6.76 7.51
N GLU A 127 6.77 -6.40 7.44
CA GLU A 127 5.69 -7.10 8.14
C GLU A 127 5.64 -8.58 7.77
N LEU A 128 5.70 -8.92 6.48
CA LEU A 128 5.74 -10.31 6.01
C LEU A 128 6.93 -11.07 6.62
N VAL A 129 8.11 -10.46 6.65
CA VAL A 129 9.29 -11.05 7.28
C VAL A 129 9.03 -11.30 8.78
N LEU A 130 8.50 -10.33 9.51
CA LEU A 130 8.20 -10.50 10.93
C LEU A 130 7.15 -11.59 11.18
N THR A 131 6.04 -11.57 10.44
CA THR A 131 4.90 -12.49 10.62
C THR A 131 5.25 -13.92 10.22
N ILE A 132 6.22 -14.14 9.33
CA ILE A 132 6.67 -15.48 8.94
C ILE A 132 7.87 -15.93 9.81
N PHE A 133 8.93 -15.14 9.90
CA PHE A 133 10.18 -15.59 10.52
C PHE A 133 10.11 -15.65 12.04
N ILE A 134 9.43 -14.71 12.72
CA ILE A 134 9.35 -14.73 14.20
C ILE A 134 8.65 -16.00 14.69
N PRO A 135 7.45 -16.38 14.19
CA PRO A 135 6.81 -17.62 14.62
C PRO A 135 7.63 -18.87 14.30
N LEU A 136 8.33 -18.91 13.16
CA LEU A 136 9.21 -20.03 12.81
C LEU A 136 10.40 -20.16 13.77
N ILE A 137 11.04 -19.04 14.14
CA ILE A 137 12.13 -19.02 15.12
C ILE A 137 11.62 -19.45 16.49
N LEU A 138 10.47 -18.93 16.94
CA LEU A 138 9.85 -19.30 18.21
C LEU A 138 9.48 -20.79 18.25
N MET A 139 8.90 -21.33 17.17
CA MET A 139 8.62 -22.76 17.07
C MET A 139 9.88 -23.61 17.14
N THR A 140 10.92 -23.20 16.42
CA THR A 140 12.21 -23.92 16.41
C THR A 140 12.87 -23.88 17.79
N GLY A 141 12.86 -22.70 18.45
CA GLY A 141 13.36 -22.53 19.81
C GLY A 141 12.59 -23.36 20.83
N PHE A 142 11.26 -23.38 20.72
CA PHE A 142 10.40 -24.21 21.57
C PHE A 142 10.68 -25.71 21.39
N ALA A 143 10.78 -26.17 20.15
CA ALA A 143 11.08 -27.57 19.85
C ALA A 143 12.47 -27.97 20.39
N TRP A 144 13.46 -27.08 20.30
CA TRP A 144 14.79 -27.30 20.86
C TRP A 144 14.78 -27.36 22.39
N LEU A 145 14.13 -26.40 23.06
CA LEU A 145 13.99 -26.39 24.52
C LEU A 145 13.26 -27.64 25.04
N SER A 146 12.15 -28.01 24.41
CA SER A 146 11.39 -29.21 24.75
C SER A 146 12.26 -30.47 24.66
N ARG A 147 13.07 -30.60 23.61
CA ARG A 147 14.02 -31.71 23.45
C ARG A 147 15.10 -31.71 24.53
N THR A 148 15.65 -30.55 24.87
CA THR A 148 16.67 -30.42 25.91
C THR A 148 16.12 -30.82 27.27
N VAL A 149 14.93 -30.33 27.64
CA VAL A 149 14.25 -30.71 28.89
C VAL A 149 13.98 -32.21 28.94
N TRP A 150 13.45 -32.79 27.86
CA TRP A 150 13.20 -34.23 27.77
C TRP A 150 14.47 -35.05 27.99
N ASN A 151 15.58 -34.69 27.33
CA ASN A 151 16.86 -35.39 27.47
C ASN A 151 17.48 -35.26 28.87
N VAL A 152 17.17 -34.21 29.61
CA VAL A 152 17.61 -34.03 31.01
C VAL A 152 16.75 -34.89 31.93
N LEU A 153 15.42 -34.82 31.80
CA LEU A 153 14.48 -35.61 32.61
C LEU A 153 14.67 -37.11 32.40
N SER A 154 14.88 -37.56 31.16
CA SER A 154 15.08 -38.97 30.82
C SER A 154 16.41 -39.58 31.33
N LYS A 155 17.28 -38.77 31.95
CA LYS A 155 18.52 -39.23 32.59
C LYS A 155 18.42 -39.25 34.11
N ILE A 156 17.34 -38.70 34.67
CA ILE A 156 17.08 -38.62 36.11
C ILE A 156 16.21 -39.81 36.56
N GLU A 157 15.50 -40.46 35.63
CA GLU A 157 15.02 -41.86 35.76
C GLU A 157 16.12 -42.86 35.35
#